data_AF-A0A1B9GP80-F1
#
_entry.id   AF-A0A1B9GP80-F1
#
_cell.length_a   1.000
_cell.length_b   1.000
_cell.length_c   1.000
_cell.angle_alpha   90.00
_cell.angle_beta   90.00
_cell.angle_gamma   90.00
#
_symmetry.space_group_name_H-M   'P 1'
#
loop_
_entity.id
_entity.type
_entity.pdbx_description
1 polymer ?
#
loop_
_entity_poly.entity_id
_entity_poly.type
_entity_poly.pdbx_seq_one_letter_code
_entity_poly.pdbx_strand_id
1 'polypeptide(L)'
;MFEKLKARITSMNSSHPLARQRAEFLALKPDVGLEKKAHYTHDIVGAAAAYEAFELFQKHEAHESKLGQKITHARSKEIIVGLAEGRVVKLVEEKRLPFASEKEKVKFIGLAQKDAVRDAKRAIRESGMYEPHELEPIDNDEKHAAKIF
;
A
#
# COMPACT_ATOMS: atom_id res chain seq x y z
N MET A 1 -56.38 27.90 -3.67
CA MET A 1 -56.45 26.42 -3.56
C MET A 1 -55.08 25.77 -3.82
N PHE A 2 -54.38 26.15 -4.89
CA PHE A 2 -53.03 25.64 -5.22
C PHE A 2 -51.91 25.95 -4.20
N GLU A 3 -51.94 27.13 -3.57
CA GLU A 3 -50.98 27.53 -2.53
C GLU A 3 -50.97 26.57 -1.32
N LYS A 4 -52.14 26.15 -0.85
CA LYS A 4 -52.28 25.18 0.25
C LYS A 4 -51.77 23.79 -0.15
N LEU A 5 -51.93 23.40 -1.41
CA LEU A 5 -51.43 22.13 -1.93
C LEU A 5 -49.89 22.15 -2.00
N LYS A 6 -49.30 23.24 -2.51
CA LYS A 6 -47.85 23.45 -2.51
C LYS A 6 -47.27 23.41 -1.09
N ALA A 7 -47.87 24.14 -0.14
CA ALA A 7 -47.42 24.15 1.24
C ALA A 7 -47.41 22.75 1.89
N ARG A 8 -48.42 21.92 1.58
CA ARG A 8 -48.53 20.54 2.11
C ARG A 8 -47.52 19.58 1.49
N ILE A 9 -47.24 19.71 0.20
CA ILE A 9 -46.20 18.92 -0.50
C ILE A 9 -44.82 19.29 0.04
N THR A 10 -44.56 20.57 0.27
CA THR A 10 -43.29 21.05 0.84
C THR A 10 -43.08 20.57 2.27
N SER A 11 -44.13 20.55 3.12
CA SER A 11 -44.02 20.06 4.51
C SER A 11 -43.82 18.55 4.60
N MET A 12 -44.35 17.78 3.64
CA MET A 12 -44.14 16.33 3.57
C MET A 12 -42.74 15.98 3.04
N ASN A 13 -42.20 16.78 2.12
CA ASN A 13 -40.85 16.56 1.63
C ASN A 13 -39.78 16.93 2.67
N SER A 14 -39.98 17.94 3.52
CA SER A 14 -38.94 18.38 4.48
C SER A 14 -38.71 17.42 5.67
N SER A 15 -39.61 16.47 5.89
CA SER A 15 -39.56 15.50 7.00
C SER A 15 -38.95 14.15 6.58
N HIS A 16 -38.71 13.92 5.30
CA HIS A 16 -38.12 12.68 4.79
C HIS A 16 -36.58 12.71 4.91
N PRO A 17 -35.92 11.65 5.39
CA PRO A 17 -34.45 11.61 5.56
C PRO A 17 -33.69 11.88 4.25
N LEU A 18 -34.21 11.40 3.11
CA LEU A 18 -33.65 11.69 1.78
C LEU A 18 -33.69 13.19 1.40
N ALA A 19 -34.63 13.97 1.93
CA ALA A 19 -34.71 15.40 1.63
C ALA A 19 -33.64 16.22 2.37
N ARG A 20 -33.25 15.78 3.58
CA ARG A 20 -32.09 16.33 4.28
C ARG A 20 -30.80 16.02 3.53
N GLN A 21 -30.63 14.76 3.09
CA GLN A 21 -29.50 14.35 2.26
C GLN A 21 -29.44 15.13 0.93
N ARG A 22 -30.59 15.42 0.31
CA ARG A 22 -30.65 16.25 -0.90
C ARG A 22 -30.24 17.70 -0.63
N ALA A 23 -30.67 18.28 0.49
CA ALA A 23 -30.28 19.64 0.86
C ALA A 23 -28.77 19.73 1.15
N GLU A 24 -28.21 18.74 1.86
CA GLU A 24 -26.77 18.61 2.08
C GLU A 24 -25.99 18.40 0.78
N PHE A 25 -26.50 17.54 -0.12
CA PHE A 25 -25.90 17.29 -1.42
C PHE A 25 -25.91 18.52 -2.34
N LEU A 26 -27.00 19.32 -2.30
CA LEU A 26 -27.11 20.56 -3.06
C LEU A 26 -26.38 21.74 -2.41
N ALA A 27 -26.09 21.67 -1.10
CA ALA A 27 -25.30 22.64 -0.36
C ALA A 27 -23.78 22.44 -0.54
N LEU A 28 -23.36 21.29 -1.06
CA LEU A 28 -21.99 21.10 -1.52
C LEU A 28 -21.75 22.02 -2.71
N LYS A 29 -20.88 23.01 -2.52
CA LYS A 29 -20.48 23.90 -3.60
C LYS A 29 -19.71 23.08 -4.66
N PRO A 30 -19.91 23.32 -5.96
CA PRO A 30 -19.26 22.56 -7.04
C PRO A 30 -17.72 22.74 -7.09
N ASP A 31 -17.18 23.70 -6.36
CA ASP A 31 -15.76 23.99 -6.14
C ASP A 31 -15.13 23.19 -5.00
N VAL A 32 -15.90 22.39 -4.26
CA VAL A 32 -15.32 21.38 -3.35
C VAL A 32 -14.84 20.22 -4.23
N GLY A 33 -13.63 20.37 -4.77
CA GLY A 33 -12.95 19.29 -5.45
C GLY A 33 -13.03 18.05 -4.56
N LEU A 34 -13.64 16.97 -5.05
CA LEU A 34 -13.41 15.66 -4.47
C LEU A 34 -11.90 15.43 -4.61
N GLU A 35 -11.13 15.77 -3.57
CA GLU A 35 -9.69 15.53 -3.53
C GLU A 35 -9.48 14.02 -3.52
N LYS A 36 -9.48 13.42 -4.70
CA LYS A 36 -8.88 12.12 -4.94
C LYS A 36 -7.39 12.35 -5.10
N LYS A 37 -6.74 12.86 -4.04
CA LYS A 37 -5.28 12.86 -3.94
C LYS A 37 -4.87 11.39 -3.94
N ALA A 38 -4.09 10.98 -4.93
CA ALA A 38 -3.37 9.72 -4.87
C ALA A 38 -2.38 9.82 -3.70
N HIS A 39 -2.83 9.46 -2.50
CA HIS A 39 -1.97 9.38 -1.33
C HIS A 39 -1.11 8.13 -1.51
N TYR A 40 0.22 8.30 -1.49
CA TYR A 40 1.13 7.17 -1.33
C TYR A 40 0.80 6.53 0.02
N THR A 41 0.10 5.39 -0.01
CA THR A 41 -0.15 4.58 1.18
C THR A 41 1.14 3.85 1.55
N HIS A 42 1.23 3.41 2.81
CA HIS A 42 2.39 2.63 3.26
C HIS A 42 2.56 1.35 2.44
N ASP A 43 1.43 0.75 2.00
CA ASP A 43 1.42 -0.43 1.12
C ASP A 43 2.08 -0.14 -0.23
N ILE A 44 1.75 1.00 -0.89
CA ILE A 44 2.34 1.36 -2.19
C ILE A 44 3.84 1.62 -2.04
N VAL A 45 4.25 2.31 -0.98
CA VAL A 45 5.67 2.58 -0.71
C VAL A 45 6.41 1.28 -0.39
N GLY A 46 5.80 0.40 0.40
CA GLY A 46 6.36 -0.91 0.75
C GLY A 46 6.53 -1.80 -0.47
N ALA A 47 5.50 -1.91 -1.32
CA ALA A 47 5.53 -2.68 -2.56
C ALA A 47 6.59 -2.14 -3.54
N ALA A 48 6.69 -0.82 -3.70
CA ALA A 48 7.72 -0.19 -4.53
C ALA A 48 9.13 -0.48 -4.00
N ALA A 49 9.32 -0.39 -2.68
CA ALA A 49 10.58 -0.72 -2.02
C ALA A 49 10.98 -2.19 -2.22
N ALA A 50 10.03 -3.12 -2.06
CA ALA A 50 10.25 -4.54 -2.28
C ALA A 50 10.60 -4.85 -3.75
N TYR A 51 9.90 -4.22 -4.69
CA TYR A 51 10.17 -4.36 -6.13
C TYR A 51 11.58 -3.90 -6.49
N GLU A 52 11.97 -2.70 -6.04
CA GLU A 52 13.30 -2.16 -6.29
C GLU A 52 14.40 -3.00 -5.62
N ALA A 53 14.16 -3.51 -4.41
CA ALA A 53 15.08 -4.42 -3.72
C ALA A 53 15.28 -5.73 -4.50
N PHE A 54 14.19 -6.30 -5.02
CA PHE A 54 14.22 -7.51 -5.82
C PHE A 54 14.95 -7.31 -7.16
N GLU A 55 14.71 -6.18 -7.85
CA GLU A 55 15.46 -5.83 -9.06
C GLU A 55 16.96 -5.66 -8.78
N LEU A 56 17.33 -4.98 -7.68
CA LEU A 56 18.73 -4.81 -7.30
C LEU A 56 19.40 -6.14 -7.00
N PHE A 57 18.70 -7.05 -6.32
CA PHE A 57 19.19 -8.41 -6.07
C PHE A 57 19.42 -9.18 -7.37
N GLN A 58 18.47 -9.12 -8.31
CA GLN A 58 18.60 -9.77 -9.62
C GLN A 58 19.75 -9.20 -10.46
N LYS A 59 19.92 -7.87 -10.44
CA LYS A 59 21.00 -7.19 -11.17
C LYS A 59 22.39 -7.41 -10.56
N HIS A 60 22.45 -7.75 -9.27
CA HIS A 60 23.72 -7.99 -8.58
C HIS A 60 24.19 -9.44 -8.78
N GLU A 61 25.52 -9.63 -8.82
CA GLU A 61 26.21 -10.93 -8.95
C GLU A 61 25.91 -11.94 -7.82
N ALA A 62 25.03 -11.56 -6.88
CA ALA A 62 24.46 -12.45 -5.87
C ALA A 62 23.60 -13.55 -6.52
N HIS A 63 22.86 -13.24 -7.59
CA HIS A 63 22.15 -14.24 -8.39
C HIS A 63 22.99 -14.73 -9.58
N GLU A 64 23.70 -13.83 -10.26
CA GLU A 64 24.63 -14.20 -11.34
C GLU A 64 25.94 -14.72 -10.76
N SER A 65 25.94 -15.98 -10.34
CA SER A 65 27.09 -16.71 -9.82
C SER A 65 28.28 -16.73 -10.80
N LYS A 66 29.05 -15.63 -10.90
CA LYS A 66 30.38 -15.64 -11.54
C LYS A 66 31.37 -16.58 -10.84
N LEU A 67 31.03 -17.01 -9.61
CA LEU A 67 31.81 -17.94 -8.78
C LEU A 67 31.19 -19.35 -8.65
N GLY A 68 30.08 -19.64 -9.34
CA GLY A 68 29.47 -20.98 -9.33
C GLY A 68 28.70 -21.39 -8.05
N GLN A 69 28.53 -20.51 -7.07
CA GLN A 69 27.67 -20.76 -5.91
C GLN A 69 26.32 -20.06 -6.05
N LYS A 70 25.25 -20.85 -6.12
CA LYS A 70 23.86 -20.39 -6.01
C LYS A 70 23.64 -19.95 -4.55
N ILE A 71 23.16 -18.73 -4.35
CA ILE A 71 22.73 -18.27 -3.02
C ILE A 71 21.55 -19.13 -2.57
N THR A 72 21.45 -19.42 -1.27
CA THR A 72 20.31 -20.17 -0.73
C THR A 72 19.07 -19.28 -0.62
N HIS A 73 17.88 -19.87 -0.71
CA HIS A 73 16.62 -19.15 -0.53
C HIS A 73 16.58 -18.31 0.77
N ALA A 74 17.06 -18.88 1.88
CA ALA A 74 17.19 -18.21 3.17
C ALA A 74 18.05 -16.94 3.07
N ARG A 75 19.22 -17.05 2.43
CA ARG A 75 20.15 -15.93 2.29
C ARG A 75 19.63 -14.86 1.33
N SER A 76 18.93 -15.25 0.27
CA SER A 76 18.23 -14.31 -0.60
C SER A 76 17.17 -13.50 0.14
N LYS A 77 16.40 -14.14 1.02
CA LYS A 77 15.41 -13.46 1.86
C LYS A 77 16.03 -12.39 2.73
N GLU A 78 17.09 -12.74 3.46
CA GLU A 78 17.80 -11.78 4.31
C GLU A 78 18.28 -10.55 3.53
N ILE A 79 18.89 -10.79 2.35
CA ILE A 79 19.43 -9.71 1.52
C ILE A 79 18.31 -8.80 1.01
N ILE A 80 17.27 -9.36 0.39
CA ILE A 80 16.21 -8.55 -0.22
C ILE A 80 15.39 -7.84 0.86
N VAL A 81 15.12 -8.48 2.01
CA VAL A 81 14.43 -7.85 3.13
C VAL A 81 15.21 -6.64 3.63
N GLY A 82 16.52 -6.78 3.86
CA GLY A 82 17.35 -5.65 4.30
C GLY A 82 17.41 -4.51 3.28
N LEU A 83 17.48 -4.85 1.99
CA LEU A 83 17.40 -3.86 0.92
C LEU A 83 16.04 -3.15 0.88
N ALA A 84 14.94 -3.90 1.02
CA ALA A 84 13.59 -3.37 0.97
C ALA A 84 13.32 -2.40 2.13
N GLU A 85 13.70 -2.76 3.36
CA GLU A 85 13.53 -1.90 4.54
C GLU A 85 14.30 -0.57 4.41
N GLY A 86 15.52 -0.61 3.89
CA GLY A 86 16.31 0.59 3.60
C GLY A 86 15.71 1.43 2.48
N ARG A 87 15.11 0.77 1.47
CA ARG A 87 14.49 1.46 0.33
C ARG A 87 13.21 2.20 0.70
N VAL A 88 12.45 1.71 1.68
CA VAL A 88 11.30 2.45 2.23
C VAL A 88 11.74 3.82 2.74
N VAL A 89 12.78 3.88 3.58
CA VAL A 89 13.28 5.14 4.13
C VAL A 89 13.68 6.09 3.00
N LYS A 90 14.44 5.58 2.03
CA LYS A 90 14.87 6.34 0.86
C LYS A 90 13.70 6.88 0.03
N LEU A 91 12.69 6.06 -0.27
CA LEU A 91 11.51 6.48 -1.04
C LEU A 91 10.71 7.56 -0.31
N VAL A 92 10.53 7.42 1.00
CA VAL A 92 9.84 8.43 1.82
C VAL A 92 10.56 9.78 1.77
N GLU A 93 11.90 9.76 1.81
CA GLU A 93 12.73 10.97 1.74
C GLU A 93 12.75 11.59 0.33
N GLU A 94 12.97 10.78 -0.72
CA GLU A 94 13.06 11.24 -2.11
C GLU A 94 11.72 11.79 -2.62
N LYS A 95 10.61 11.14 -2.25
CA LYS A 95 9.27 11.56 -2.66
C LYS A 95 8.70 12.67 -1.78
N ARG A 96 9.43 13.09 -0.73
CA ARG A 96 9.08 14.19 0.18
C ARG A 96 7.62 14.09 0.64
N LEU A 97 7.23 12.90 1.09
CA LEU A 97 5.84 12.64 1.47
C LEU A 97 5.40 13.61 2.58
N PRO A 98 4.21 14.22 2.46
CA PRO A 98 3.73 15.17 3.46
C PRO A 98 3.24 14.42 4.70
N PHE A 99 3.81 14.74 5.86
CA PHE A 99 3.37 14.24 7.17
C PHE A 99 3.00 15.40 8.07
N ALA A 100 1.95 15.26 8.89
CA ALA A 100 1.57 16.33 9.81
C ALA A 100 2.51 16.40 11.03
N SER A 101 3.24 15.32 11.33
CA SER A 101 4.27 15.28 12.37
C SER A 101 5.32 14.19 12.12
N GLU A 102 6.47 14.31 12.78
CA GLU A 102 7.51 13.27 12.75
C GLU A 102 7.02 11.92 13.32
N LYS A 103 6.08 11.94 14.28
CA LYS A 103 5.49 10.71 14.82
C LYS A 103 4.71 9.95 13.74
N GLU A 104 3.97 10.67 12.90
CA GLU A 104 3.24 10.07 11.79
C GLU A 104 4.18 9.52 10.73
N LYS A 105 5.27 10.24 10.43
CA LYS A 105 6.31 9.78 9.51
C LYS A 105 6.95 8.47 9.99
N VAL A 106 7.35 8.40 11.26
CA VAL A 106 7.94 7.18 11.84
C VAL A 106 6.94 6.03 11.81
N LYS A 107 5.67 6.28 12.15
CA LYS A 107 4.62 5.26 12.07
C LYS A 107 4.41 4.78 10.63
N PHE A 108 4.40 5.70 9.66
CA PHE A 108 4.27 5.38 8.24
C PHE A 108 5.43 4.52 7.75
N ILE A 109 6.68 4.91 8.04
CA ILE A 109 7.88 4.15 7.69
C ILE A 109 7.81 2.75 8.29
N GLY A 110 7.45 2.62 9.57
CA GLY A 110 7.36 1.32 10.22
C GLY A 110 6.27 0.41 9.64
N LEU A 111 5.16 0.96 9.13
CA LEU A 111 4.16 0.18 8.40
C LEU A 111 4.66 -0.21 7.01
N ALA A 112 5.20 0.75 6.26
CA ALA A 112 5.72 0.53 4.91
C ALA A 112 6.88 -0.48 4.90
N GLN A 113 7.73 -0.50 5.94
CA GLN A 113 8.77 -1.52 6.11
C GLN A 113 8.17 -2.92 6.30
N LYS A 114 7.11 -3.07 7.10
CA LYS A 114 6.43 -4.36 7.26
C LYS A 114 5.82 -4.85 5.95
N ASP A 115 5.22 -3.96 5.19
CA ASP A 115 4.65 -4.29 3.88
C ASP A 115 5.76 -4.64 2.88
N ALA A 116 6.87 -3.89 2.88
CA ALA A 116 8.04 -4.18 2.07
C ALA A 116 8.66 -5.56 2.39
N VAL A 117 8.80 -5.90 3.68
CA VAL A 117 9.31 -7.21 4.12
C VAL A 117 8.41 -8.34 3.62
N ARG A 118 7.10 -8.16 3.76
CA ARG A 118 6.10 -9.14 3.32
C ARG A 118 6.19 -9.38 1.82
N ASP A 119 6.17 -8.30 1.04
CA ASP A 119 6.19 -8.36 -0.42
C ASP A 119 7.53 -8.89 -0.94
N ALA A 120 8.66 -8.51 -0.31
CA ALA A 120 9.98 -9.02 -0.64
C ALA A 120 10.09 -10.55 -0.46
N LYS A 121 9.65 -11.06 0.69
CA LYS A 121 9.66 -12.50 0.98
C LYS A 121 8.77 -13.27 0.00
N ARG A 122 7.57 -12.74 -0.28
CA ARG A 122 6.65 -13.31 -1.27
C ARG A 122 7.28 -13.34 -2.66
N ALA A 123 7.86 -12.22 -3.11
CA ALA A 123 8.46 -12.11 -4.43
C ALA A 123 9.55 -13.15 -4.66
N ILE A 124 10.42 -13.40 -3.66
CA ILE A 124 11.44 -14.45 -3.76
C ILE A 124 10.81 -15.83 -3.95
N ARG A 125 9.80 -16.16 -3.14
CA ARG A 125 9.17 -17.48 -3.21
C ARG A 125 8.45 -17.70 -4.53
N GLU A 126 7.74 -16.68 -5.03
CA GLU A 126 6.96 -16.74 -6.28
C GLU A 126 7.81 -16.53 -7.53
N SER A 127 9.07 -16.10 -7.40
CA SER A 127 9.97 -15.81 -8.53
C SER A 127 10.36 -17.02 -9.38
N GLY A 128 10.22 -18.24 -8.86
CA GLY A 128 10.72 -19.45 -9.51
C GLY A 128 12.24 -19.62 -9.48
N MET A 129 12.98 -18.81 -8.71
CA MET A 129 14.44 -18.92 -8.57
C MET A 129 14.89 -20.19 -7.81
N TYR A 130 13.98 -20.78 -7.02
CA TYR A 130 14.25 -21.87 -6.11
C TYR A 130 13.27 -23.01 -6.32
N GLU A 131 13.79 -24.23 -6.31
CA GLU A 131 12.98 -25.44 -6.38
C GLU A 131 12.16 -25.62 -5.10
N PRO A 132 11.02 -26.32 -5.13
CA PRO A 132 10.16 -26.47 -3.94
C PRO A 132 10.85 -27.03 -2.70
N HIS A 133 11.90 -27.83 -2.87
CA HIS A 133 12.69 -28.41 -1.77
C HIS A 133 13.78 -27.48 -1.22
N GLU A 134 14.14 -26.42 -1.96
CA GLU A 134 15.07 -25.37 -1.51
C GLU A 134 14.36 -24.28 -0.71
N LEU A 135 13.02 -24.24 -0.78
CA LEU A 135 12.20 -23.24 -0.09
C LEU A 135 12.13 -23.52 1.41
N GLU A 136 12.34 -22.48 2.20
CA GLU A 136 12.07 -22.51 3.63
C GLU A 136 10.56 -22.67 3.90
N PRO A 137 10.15 -23.10 5.11
CA PRO A 137 8.76 -23.08 5.52
C PRO A 137 8.12 -21.70 5.36
N ILE A 138 6.82 -21.67 5.05
CA ILE A 138 6.07 -20.41 4.94
C ILE A 138 5.92 -19.78 6.32
N ASP A 139 6.47 -18.59 6.48
CA ASP A 139 6.37 -17.81 7.71
C ASP A 139 5.05 -17.03 7.80
N ASN A 140 4.78 -16.42 8.97
CA ASN A 140 3.52 -15.72 9.18
C ASN A 140 3.40 -14.45 8.30
N ASP A 141 4.51 -13.84 7.93
CA ASP A 141 4.53 -12.66 7.06
C ASP A 141 4.06 -13.04 5.66
N GLU A 142 4.60 -14.13 5.11
CA GLU A 142 4.20 -14.70 3.82
C GLU A 142 2.73 -15.17 3.81
N LYS A 143 2.23 -15.75 4.91
CA LYS A 143 0.82 -16.18 5.02
C LYS A 143 -0.17 -15.01 4.93
N HIS A 144 0.19 -13.84 5.45
CA HIS A 144 -0.69 -12.67 5.39
C HIS A 144 -0.71 -12.05 3.99
N ALA A 145 0.38 -12.17 3.22
CA ALA A 145 0.45 -11.69 1.84
C ALA A 145 -0.53 -12.43 0.90
N ALA A 146 -0.74 -13.73 1.16
CA ALA A 146 -1.61 -14.58 0.36
C ALA A 146 -3.12 -14.34 0.59
N LYS A 147 -3.52 -13.61 1.64
CA LYS A 147 -4.94 -13.37 2.00
C LYS A 147 -5.55 -12.10 1.39
N ILE A 148 -4.77 -11.29 0.67
CA ILE A 148 -5.21 -9.99 0.12
C ILE A 148 -5.75 -10.14 -1.33
N PHE A 149 -5.92 -11.37 -1.82
CA PHE A 149 -6.60 -11.67 -3.09
C PHE A 149 -7.86 -12.50 -2.86
#